data_AF-A0A7D5YV60-F1
#
_entry.id   AF-A0A7D5YV60-F1
#
_cell.length_a   1.000
_cell.length_b   1.000
_cell.length_c   1.000
_cell.angle_alpha   90.00
_cell.angle_beta   90.00
_cell.angle_gamma   90.00
#
_symmetry.space_group_name_H-M   'P 1'
#
loop_
_entity.id
_entity.type
_entity.pdbx_description
1 polymer ?
#
loop_
_entity_poly.entity_id
_entity_poly.type
_entity_poly.pdbx_seq_one_letter_code
_entity_poly.pdbx_strand_id
1 'polypeptide(L)'
;MVFKSIFVAMALVLAHPVLPVLACVKRSNDSMGNELDFQLGSDAPSDPATVGYLLNHLSLNVANLSASIAFYEQVFGMRHMFTIQVTDHYSFAYMAHSHGGRNGTGYQTAAELNRERTNSAGMIELWNLQVPRRDLPESGDAISRVGHFGMIVPGIKAAQARFDTFPDLKILKRYGDPFPTQGRIITANSLSASSLGQLDAEERKNIADSLTSFHRTFIFAEDPDGNIIEIQPQD
;
A
#
# COMPACT_ATOMS: atom_id res chain seq x y z
N MET A 1 -45.61 48.58 31.65
CA MET A 1 -44.72 47.51 31.15
C MET A 1 -43.72 48.18 30.21
N VAL A 2 -42.49 48.53 30.59
CA VAL A 2 -41.31 47.65 30.85
C VAL A 2 -40.92 46.94 29.53
N PHE A 3 -39.77 47.13 28.85
CA PHE A 3 -38.37 47.28 29.29
C PHE A 3 -37.51 48.12 28.29
N LYS A 4 -36.39 48.62 28.83
CA LYS A 4 -35.26 49.37 28.26
C LYS A 4 -34.54 48.66 27.09
N SER A 5 -34.09 49.44 26.09
CA SER A 5 -33.02 49.06 25.15
C SER A 5 -31.66 49.45 25.72
N ILE A 6 -30.77 48.49 25.89
CA ILE A 6 -29.36 48.70 26.26
C ILE A 6 -28.51 48.40 25.03
N PHE A 7 -27.80 49.42 24.55
CA PHE A 7 -26.69 49.29 23.61
C PHE A 7 -25.49 48.65 24.33
N VAL A 8 -24.95 47.57 23.80
CA VAL A 8 -23.63 47.04 24.18
C VAL A 8 -22.76 47.05 22.93
N ALA A 9 -21.76 47.93 22.94
CA ALA A 9 -20.65 47.91 22.01
C ALA A 9 -19.69 46.80 22.43
N MET A 10 -19.44 45.84 21.54
CA MET A 10 -18.48 44.76 21.78
C MET A 10 -17.20 45.06 21.00
N ALA A 11 -16.13 45.38 21.72
CA ALA A 11 -14.81 45.60 21.17
C ALA A 11 -14.18 44.25 20.76
N LEU A 12 -13.77 44.14 19.48
CA LEU A 12 -13.04 42.99 18.97
C LEU A 12 -11.56 43.10 19.38
N VAL A 13 -11.10 42.24 20.29
CA VAL A 13 -9.68 42.09 20.60
C VAL A 13 -9.11 41.02 19.67
N LEU A 14 -8.28 41.43 18.71
CA LEU A 14 -7.52 40.53 17.84
C LEU A 14 -6.31 39.96 18.61
N ALA A 15 -6.50 38.84 19.29
CA ALA A 15 -5.40 38.03 19.81
C ALA A 15 -4.83 37.17 18.67
N HIS A 16 -3.62 37.48 18.19
CA HIS A 16 -2.86 36.60 17.30
C HIS A 16 -2.23 35.47 18.12
N PRO A 17 -2.51 34.19 17.84
CA PRO A 17 -1.76 33.11 18.46
C PRO A 17 -0.36 33.04 17.82
N VAL A 18 0.65 33.32 18.62
CA VAL A 18 2.06 33.01 18.32
C VAL A 18 2.18 31.49 18.23
N LEU A 19 2.39 30.96 17.03
CA LEU A 19 2.69 29.55 16.80
C LEU A 19 4.05 29.22 17.45
N PRO A 20 4.15 28.23 18.35
CA PRO A 20 5.44 27.74 18.80
C PRO A 20 6.11 26.97 17.65
N VAL A 21 7.25 27.47 17.23
CA VAL A 21 8.19 26.75 16.36
C VAL A 21 8.68 25.53 17.12
N LEU A 22 8.11 24.36 16.84
CA LEU A 22 8.70 23.08 17.22
C LEU A 22 9.96 22.90 16.39
N ALA A 23 11.10 23.29 16.96
CA ALA A 23 12.41 22.94 16.42
C ALA A 23 12.50 21.40 16.36
N CYS A 24 12.63 20.86 15.15
CA CYS A 24 12.97 19.45 14.95
C CYS A 24 14.31 19.19 15.65
N VAL A 25 14.26 18.42 16.75
CA VAL A 25 15.46 17.84 17.36
C VAL A 25 16.08 16.92 16.31
N LYS A 26 17.21 17.34 15.75
CA LYS A 26 18.02 16.50 14.87
C LYS A 26 18.57 15.37 15.72
N ARG A 27 18.00 14.17 15.59
CA ARG A 27 18.52 12.96 16.23
C ARG A 27 19.90 12.70 15.63
N SER A 28 20.96 12.78 16.43
CA SER A 28 22.30 12.36 16.01
C SER A 28 22.33 10.85 15.96
N ASN A 29 22.33 10.27 14.76
CA ASN A 29 22.60 8.84 14.58
C ASN A 29 24.12 8.63 14.58
N ASP A 30 24.68 8.44 15.79
CA ASP A 30 25.95 7.74 15.96
C ASP A 30 25.62 6.24 16.07
N SER A 31 25.53 5.56 14.93
CA SER A 31 25.65 4.11 14.88
C SER A 31 26.36 3.67 13.62
N MET A 32 27.52 3.03 13.78
CA MET A 32 28.28 2.36 12.73
C MET A 32 27.53 1.10 12.25
N GLY A 33 26.50 1.30 11.43
CA GLY A 33 25.89 0.29 10.59
C GLY A 33 25.76 0.83 9.18
N ASN A 34 25.58 -0.05 8.19
CA ASN A 34 25.16 0.36 6.83
C ASN A 34 23.74 0.94 6.92
N GLU A 35 23.63 2.16 7.44
CA GLU A 35 22.41 2.92 7.45
C GLU A 35 22.11 3.30 6.00
N LEU A 36 20.92 2.95 5.52
CA LEU A 36 20.51 3.35 4.18
C LEU A 36 20.58 4.87 4.09
N ASP A 37 21.22 5.37 3.04
CA ASP A 37 21.25 6.80 2.74
C ASP A 37 19.86 7.25 2.31
N PHE A 38 19.04 7.62 3.29
CA PHE A 38 17.68 8.10 3.07
C PHE A 38 17.71 9.57 2.66
N GLN A 39 17.52 9.82 1.37
CA GLN A 39 17.46 11.17 0.81
C GLN A 39 16.01 11.59 0.56
N LEU A 40 15.59 12.70 1.16
CA LEU A 40 14.32 13.33 0.82
C LEU A 40 14.40 13.95 -0.58
N GLY A 41 13.30 13.87 -1.33
CA GLY A 41 13.15 14.59 -2.60
C GLY A 41 13.29 16.11 -2.41
N SER A 42 13.70 16.80 -3.47
CA SER A 42 13.94 18.26 -3.46
C SER A 42 12.92 19.05 -4.29
N ASP A 43 11.84 18.39 -4.69
CA ASP A 43 10.82 18.95 -5.58
C ASP A 43 10.10 20.15 -4.95
N ALA A 44 9.84 21.16 -5.79
CA ALA A 44 8.91 22.23 -5.47
C ALA A 44 7.46 21.69 -5.42
N PRO A 45 6.51 22.44 -4.82
CA PRO A 45 5.10 22.06 -4.89
C PRO A 45 4.63 21.80 -6.32
N SER A 46 3.74 20.82 -6.49
CA SER A 46 3.19 20.45 -7.80
C SER A 46 2.53 21.63 -8.53
N ASP A 47 2.52 21.56 -9.86
CA ASP A 47 1.81 22.52 -10.70
C ASP A 47 0.33 22.64 -10.28
N PRO A 48 -0.19 23.85 -9.99
CA PRO A 48 -1.59 24.07 -9.66
C PRO A 48 -2.60 23.48 -10.66
N ALA A 49 -2.22 23.28 -11.92
CA ALA A 49 -3.06 22.64 -12.94
C ALA A 49 -3.35 21.15 -12.63
N THR A 50 -2.56 20.51 -11.78
CA THR A 50 -2.72 19.10 -11.36
C THR A 50 -3.53 18.94 -10.07
N VAL A 51 -4.04 20.04 -9.51
CA VAL A 51 -4.89 19.99 -8.31
C VAL A 51 -6.10 19.08 -8.57
N GLY A 52 -6.29 18.11 -7.67
CA GLY A 52 -7.36 17.12 -7.77
C GLY A 52 -7.01 15.86 -8.55
N TYR A 53 -5.83 15.77 -9.16
CA TYR A 53 -5.36 14.51 -9.75
C TYR A 53 -5.07 13.51 -8.63
N LEU A 54 -5.48 12.25 -8.84
CA LEU A 54 -5.37 11.19 -7.84
C LEU A 54 -5.04 9.87 -8.50
N LEU A 55 -4.05 9.16 -7.96
CA LEU A 55 -3.83 7.76 -8.30
C LEU A 55 -4.94 6.93 -7.65
N ASN A 56 -5.94 6.58 -8.44
CA ASN A 56 -7.20 6.00 -7.96
C ASN A 56 -7.11 4.48 -7.76
N HIS A 57 -6.59 3.74 -8.74
CA HIS A 57 -6.54 2.28 -8.71
C HIS A 57 -5.30 1.68 -9.38
N LEU A 58 -5.02 0.43 -9.04
CA LEU A 58 -4.10 -0.47 -9.74
C LEU A 58 -4.90 -1.61 -10.37
N SER A 59 -4.64 -1.90 -11.65
CA SER A 59 -5.30 -2.98 -12.38
C SER A 59 -4.48 -4.27 -12.39
N LEU A 60 -5.10 -5.39 -12.01
CA LEU A 60 -4.53 -6.73 -12.02
C LEU A 60 -5.34 -7.63 -12.97
N ASN A 61 -4.63 -8.44 -13.75
CA ASN A 61 -5.24 -9.51 -14.53
C ASN A 61 -5.30 -10.76 -13.66
N VAL A 62 -6.50 -11.34 -13.53
CA VAL A 62 -6.72 -12.50 -12.66
C VAL A 62 -7.28 -13.69 -13.42
N ALA A 63 -6.89 -14.89 -13.03
CA ALA A 63 -7.35 -16.14 -13.60
C ALA A 63 -8.77 -16.49 -13.14
N ASN A 64 -9.12 -16.17 -11.88
CA ASN A 64 -10.44 -16.42 -11.31
C ASN A 64 -10.92 -15.21 -10.50
N LEU A 65 -11.94 -14.51 -11.02
CA LEU A 65 -12.46 -13.30 -10.41
C LEU A 65 -13.01 -13.53 -8.99
N SER A 66 -13.82 -14.57 -8.81
CA SER A 66 -14.43 -14.86 -7.51
C SER A 66 -13.41 -15.25 -6.45
N ALA A 67 -12.38 -16.02 -6.83
CA ALA A 67 -11.29 -16.37 -5.92
C ALA A 67 -10.48 -15.14 -5.51
N SER A 68 -10.20 -14.24 -6.47
CA SER A 68 -9.48 -13.00 -6.22
C SER A 68 -10.26 -12.06 -5.31
N ILE A 69 -11.57 -11.86 -5.58
CA ILE A 69 -12.45 -11.06 -4.71
C ILE A 69 -12.42 -11.64 -3.29
N ALA A 70 -12.67 -12.95 -3.14
CA ALA A 70 -12.67 -13.60 -1.83
C ALA A 70 -11.33 -13.43 -1.10
N PHE A 71 -10.20 -13.56 -1.80
CA PHE A 71 -8.87 -13.34 -1.23
C PHE A 71 -8.71 -11.92 -0.68
N TYR A 72 -9.00 -10.88 -1.47
CA TYR A 72 -8.81 -9.49 -1.03
C TYR A 72 -9.79 -9.10 0.08
N GLU A 73 -11.02 -9.63 0.07
CA GLU A 73 -11.98 -9.44 1.16
C GLU A 73 -11.51 -10.11 2.45
N GLN A 74 -11.14 -11.39 2.37
CA GLN A 74 -10.82 -12.17 3.56
C GLN A 74 -9.44 -11.83 4.10
N VAL A 75 -8.41 -11.71 3.28
CA VAL A 75 -7.05 -11.49 3.74
C VAL A 75 -6.82 -10.02 4.10
N PHE A 76 -7.31 -9.09 3.29
CA PHE A 76 -7.00 -7.66 3.48
C PHE A 76 -8.19 -6.82 3.95
N GLY A 77 -9.38 -7.41 4.15
CA GLY A 77 -10.55 -6.68 4.62
C GLY A 77 -11.06 -5.66 3.60
N MET A 78 -10.71 -5.83 2.31
CA MET A 78 -11.26 -5.00 1.25
C MET A 78 -12.74 -5.30 1.05
N ARG A 79 -13.45 -4.38 0.39
CA ARG A 79 -14.87 -4.50 0.08
C ARG A 79 -15.03 -4.54 -1.43
N HIS A 80 -15.80 -5.51 -1.91
CA HIS A 80 -16.30 -5.50 -3.28
C HIS A 80 -17.25 -4.32 -3.49
N MET A 81 -16.89 -3.42 -4.40
CA MET A 81 -17.68 -2.23 -4.71
C MET A 81 -18.73 -2.54 -5.78
N PHE A 82 -18.28 -3.11 -6.90
CA PHE A 82 -19.10 -3.50 -8.03
C PHE A 82 -18.33 -4.42 -8.97
N THR A 83 -19.08 -5.14 -9.80
CA THR A 83 -18.58 -5.88 -10.97
C THR A 83 -19.28 -5.35 -12.21
N ILE A 84 -18.51 -5.15 -13.28
CA ILE A 84 -19.05 -4.88 -14.61
C ILE A 84 -18.88 -6.15 -15.43
N GLN A 85 -20.00 -6.74 -15.84
CA GLN A 85 -20.02 -7.84 -16.80
C GLN A 85 -20.06 -7.25 -18.21
N VAL A 86 -19.01 -7.48 -19.00
CA VAL A 86 -18.89 -6.96 -20.38
C VAL A 86 -19.48 -7.96 -21.38
N THR A 87 -19.16 -9.25 -21.22
CA THR A 87 -19.73 -10.38 -22.00
C THR A 87 -19.86 -11.57 -21.06
N ASP A 88 -20.45 -12.70 -21.47
CA ASP A 88 -20.54 -13.92 -20.65
C ASP A 88 -19.17 -14.45 -20.15
N HIS A 89 -18.07 -14.05 -20.79
CA HIS A 89 -16.72 -14.51 -20.46
C HIS A 89 -15.76 -13.38 -20.04
N TYR A 90 -16.19 -12.12 -20.04
CA TYR A 90 -15.30 -11.00 -19.74
C TYR A 90 -15.94 -10.04 -18.75
N SER A 91 -15.24 -9.82 -17.64
CA SER A 91 -15.71 -8.94 -16.57
C SER A 91 -14.54 -8.33 -15.80
N PHE A 92 -14.85 -7.29 -15.05
CA PHE A 92 -13.92 -6.72 -14.10
C PHE A 92 -14.62 -6.22 -12.84
N ALA A 93 -13.92 -6.26 -11.72
CA ALA A 93 -14.44 -5.83 -10.42
C ALA A 93 -13.53 -4.80 -9.77
N TYR A 94 -14.12 -3.93 -8.95
CA TYR A 94 -13.39 -2.97 -8.13
C TYR A 94 -13.47 -3.33 -6.66
N MET A 95 -12.31 -3.34 -6.00
CA MET A 95 -12.14 -3.59 -4.58
C MET A 95 -11.54 -2.35 -3.90
N ALA A 96 -12.06 -1.96 -2.75
CA ALA A 96 -11.51 -0.86 -1.95
C ALA A 96 -11.61 -1.14 -0.46
N HIS A 97 -10.72 -0.56 0.34
CA HIS A 97 -10.96 -0.44 1.78
C HIS A 97 -12.05 0.59 2.05
N SER A 98 -12.85 0.36 3.09
CA SER A 98 -13.70 1.43 3.61
C SER A 98 -12.84 2.58 4.10
N HIS A 99 -13.22 3.83 3.80
CA HIS A 99 -12.62 5.02 4.40
C HIS A 99 -12.71 4.96 5.93
N GLY A 100 -13.83 4.44 6.45
CA GLY A 100 -14.01 4.13 7.87
C GLY A 100 -13.07 3.04 8.41
N GLY A 101 -12.56 2.17 7.54
CA GLY A 101 -11.59 1.13 7.93
C GLY A 101 -10.25 1.73 8.40
N ARG A 102 -9.83 2.85 7.82
CA ARG A 102 -8.55 3.51 8.16
C ARG A 102 -8.59 4.28 9.47
N ASN A 103 -9.74 4.84 9.85
CA ASN A 103 -9.93 5.58 11.11
C ASN A 103 -10.65 4.76 12.19
N GLY A 104 -10.87 3.45 11.96
CA GLY A 104 -11.49 2.54 12.91
C GLY A 104 -13.01 2.65 13.04
N THR A 105 -13.68 3.46 12.21
CA THR A 105 -15.15 3.57 12.21
C THR A 105 -15.85 2.52 11.34
N GLY A 106 -15.10 1.73 10.57
CA GLY A 106 -15.45 0.41 10.05
C GLY A 106 -16.60 0.28 9.04
N TYR A 107 -17.33 1.35 8.71
CA TYR A 107 -18.61 1.18 8.01
C TYR A 107 -18.76 2.09 6.79
N GLN A 108 -18.82 1.44 5.61
CA GLN A 108 -19.46 1.95 4.40
C GLN A 108 -20.09 0.77 3.65
N THR A 109 -21.28 0.98 3.13
CA THR A 109 -21.96 0.07 2.19
C THR A 109 -21.28 0.15 0.81
N ALA A 110 -21.50 -0.85 -0.04
CA ALA A 110 -21.03 -0.83 -1.43
C ALA A 110 -21.56 0.38 -2.21
N ALA A 111 -22.80 0.81 -1.93
CA ALA A 111 -23.39 2.00 -2.55
C ALA A 111 -22.66 3.30 -2.14
N GLU A 112 -22.28 3.42 -0.87
CA GLU A 112 -21.51 4.57 -0.37
C GLU A 112 -20.09 4.59 -0.96
N LEU A 113 -19.41 3.44 -0.98
CA LEU A 113 -18.10 3.31 -1.62
C LEU A 113 -18.18 3.69 -3.11
N ASN A 114 -19.18 3.17 -3.83
CA ASN A 114 -19.34 3.46 -5.25
C ASN A 114 -19.68 4.93 -5.53
N ARG A 115 -20.45 5.58 -4.66
CA ARG A 115 -20.72 7.03 -4.72
C ARG A 115 -19.43 7.85 -4.58
N GLU A 116 -18.50 7.39 -3.75
CA GLU A 116 -17.26 8.09 -3.42
C GLU A 116 -16.06 7.67 -4.28
N ARG A 117 -16.23 6.70 -5.19
CA ARG A 117 -15.13 6.04 -5.93
C ARG A 117 -14.13 6.98 -6.61
N THR A 118 -14.59 8.13 -7.11
CA THR A 118 -13.73 9.11 -7.81
C THR A 118 -12.87 9.93 -6.85
N ASN A 119 -13.21 9.91 -5.56
CA ASN A 119 -12.44 10.54 -4.49
C ASN A 119 -11.68 9.50 -3.64
N SER A 120 -11.75 8.22 -3.99
CA SER A 120 -11.03 7.14 -3.32
C SER A 120 -9.65 6.92 -3.94
N ALA A 121 -8.69 6.47 -3.13
CA ALA A 121 -7.33 6.14 -3.56
C ALA A 121 -6.98 4.71 -3.15
N GLY A 122 -6.11 4.06 -3.93
CA GLY A 122 -5.60 2.72 -3.62
C GLY A 122 -6.64 1.60 -3.78
N MET A 123 -7.51 1.71 -4.78
CA MET A 123 -8.41 0.61 -5.15
C MET A 123 -7.67 -0.43 -6.00
N ILE A 124 -8.18 -1.66 -6.02
CA ILE A 124 -7.71 -2.71 -6.93
C ILE A 124 -8.81 -2.99 -7.95
N GLU A 125 -8.46 -2.92 -9.23
CA GLU A 125 -9.29 -3.34 -10.36
C GLU A 125 -8.86 -4.75 -10.80
N LEU A 126 -9.80 -5.70 -10.84
CA LEU A 126 -9.54 -7.11 -11.14
C LEU A 126 -10.15 -7.48 -12.49
N TRP A 127 -9.35 -7.70 -13.52
CA TRP A 127 -9.80 -8.07 -14.86
C TRP A 127 -9.76 -9.57 -15.09
N ASN A 128 -10.89 -10.16 -15.49
CA ASN A 128 -11.00 -11.58 -15.78
C ASN A 128 -11.59 -11.84 -17.16
N LEU A 129 -10.85 -12.64 -17.95
CA LEU A 129 -11.30 -13.27 -19.18
C LEU A 129 -11.34 -14.77 -18.92
N GLN A 130 -12.54 -15.34 -18.90
CA GLN A 130 -12.79 -16.73 -18.63
C GLN A 130 -12.66 -17.54 -19.93
N VAL A 131 -11.52 -18.18 -20.09
CA VAL A 131 -11.22 -19.08 -21.22
C VAL A 131 -10.57 -20.37 -20.70
N PRO A 132 -10.68 -21.51 -21.42
CA PRO A 132 -10.17 -22.80 -20.95
C PRO A 132 -8.67 -22.84 -20.67
N ARG A 133 -7.88 -22.01 -21.36
CA ARG A 133 -6.44 -21.83 -21.14
C ARG A 133 -6.10 -20.36 -21.22
N ARG A 134 -5.46 -19.84 -20.18
CA ARG A 134 -4.95 -18.48 -20.13
C ARG A 134 -3.56 -18.51 -19.51
N ASP A 135 -2.56 -18.18 -20.31
CA ASP A 135 -1.18 -18.09 -19.85
C ASP A 135 -0.96 -16.68 -19.29
N LEU A 136 -1.20 -16.51 -17.99
CA LEU A 136 -0.82 -15.30 -17.26
C LEU A 136 0.58 -15.54 -16.66
N PRO A 137 1.61 -14.76 -17.03
CA PRO A 137 2.91 -14.88 -16.38
C PRO A 137 2.79 -14.44 -14.92
N GLU A 138 3.45 -15.15 -14.00
CA GLU A 138 3.42 -14.75 -12.59
C GLU A 138 4.35 -13.55 -12.34
N SER A 139 3.98 -12.69 -11.39
CA SER A 139 4.81 -11.54 -11.03
C SER A 139 6.19 -11.97 -10.49
N GLY A 140 7.28 -11.50 -11.10
CA GLY A 140 8.64 -11.83 -10.64
C GLY A 140 9.25 -13.11 -11.23
N ASP A 141 8.59 -13.78 -12.17
CA ASP A 141 9.18 -14.87 -12.98
C ASP A 141 10.20 -14.34 -14.00
N ALA A 142 10.02 -13.09 -14.42
CA ALA A 142 11.01 -12.25 -15.07
C ALA A 142 10.98 -10.88 -14.38
N ILE A 143 11.91 -9.97 -14.70
CA ILE A 143 11.79 -8.57 -14.25
C ILE A 143 10.50 -8.01 -14.86
N SER A 144 9.44 -8.02 -14.06
CA SER A 144 8.20 -7.34 -14.37
C SER A 144 8.43 -5.84 -14.21
N ARG A 145 7.77 -5.03 -15.05
CA ARG A 145 7.76 -3.57 -14.86
C ARG A 145 6.99 -3.15 -13.61
N VAL A 146 6.17 -4.05 -13.07
CA VAL A 146 5.52 -3.90 -11.77
C VAL A 146 6.16 -4.90 -10.82
N GLY A 147 6.89 -4.40 -9.82
CA GLY A 147 7.56 -5.24 -8.83
C GLY A 147 6.57 -5.85 -7.84
N HIS A 148 5.91 -4.99 -7.08
CA HIS A 148 4.91 -5.33 -6.07
C HIS A 148 4.04 -4.10 -5.80
N PHE A 149 3.01 -4.25 -4.97
CA PHE A 149 2.27 -3.12 -4.40
C PHE A 149 2.20 -3.24 -2.87
N GLY A 150 2.17 -2.09 -2.21
CA GLY A 150 2.25 -1.97 -0.76
C GLY A 150 0.88 -1.96 -0.07
N MET A 151 0.81 -2.63 1.07
CA MET A 151 -0.30 -2.60 2.02
C MET A 151 0.24 -2.16 3.38
N ILE A 152 -0.35 -1.12 3.97
CA ILE A 152 -0.01 -0.66 5.31
C ILE A 152 -0.95 -1.33 6.31
N VAL A 153 -0.39 -1.88 7.39
CA VAL A 153 -1.16 -2.48 8.50
C VAL A 153 -0.81 -1.80 9.83
N PRO A 154 -1.78 -1.59 10.74
CA PRO A 154 -1.52 -0.93 12.03
C PRO A 154 -0.57 -1.73 12.96
N GLY A 155 -0.51 -3.05 12.81
CA GLY A 155 0.30 -3.91 13.68
C GLY A 155 0.80 -5.13 12.94
N ILE A 156 2.06 -5.08 12.49
CA ILE A 156 2.61 -6.10 11.58
C ILE A 156 2.68 -7.51 12.19
N LYS A 157 2.94 -7.64 13.50
CA LYS A 157 2.92 -8.93 14.19
C LYS A 157 1.50 -9.51 14.31
N ALA A 158 0.51 -8.66 14.56
CA ALA A 158 -0.89 -9.07 14.59
C ALA A 158 -1.38 -9.46 13.19
N ALA A 159 -0.94 -8.74 12.16
CA ALA A 159 -1.17 -9.10 10.77
C ALA A 159 -0.55 -10.46 10.44
N GLN A 160 0.72 -10.71 10.80
CA GLN A 160 1.36 -12.04 10.64
C GLN A 160 0.55 -13.14 11.31
N ALA A 161 0.17 -12.98 12.58
CA ALA A 161 -0.59 -13.99 13.30
C ALA A 161 -1.95 -14.28 12.64
N ARG A 162 -2.59 -13.26 12.06
CA ARG A 162 -3.82 -13.42 11.28
C ARG A 162 -3.55 -14.13 9.94
N PHE A 163 -2.49 -13.74 9.23
CA PHE A 163 -2.08 -14.37 7.98
C PHE A 163 -1.80 -15.87 8.15
N ASP A 164 -1.21 -16.26 9.28
CA ASP A 164 -0.92 -17.65 9.61
C ASP A 164 -2.19 -18.52 9.78
N THR A 165 -3.38 -17.89 9.85
CA THR A 165 -4.67 -18.61 9.90
C THR A 165 -5.23 -18.96 8.52
N PHE A 166 -4.67 -18.41 7.43
CA PHE A 166 -5.09 -18.70 6.06
C PHE A 166 -4.19 -19.77 5.44
N PRO A 167 -4.66 -21.02 5.25
CA PRO A 167 -3.82 -22.11 4.76
C PRO A 167 -3.30 -21.90 3.34
N ASP A 168 -4.06 -21.17 2.52
CA ASP A 168 -3.73 -20.93 1.10
C ASP A 168 -2.96 -19.62 0.88
N LEU A 169 -2.71 -18.83 1.92
CA LEU A 169 -1.92 -17.61 1.80
C LEU A 169 -0.43 -17.94 1.70
N LYS A 170 0.16 -17.71 0.54
CA LYS A 170 1.58 -17.91 0.31
C LYS A 170 2.39 -16.73 0.84
N ILE A 171 2.98 -16.90 2.02
CA ILE A 171 3.91 -15.94 2.62
C ILE A 171 5.32 -16.21 2.08
N LEU A 172 5.91 -15.21 1.44
CA LEU A 172 7.24 -15.27 0.83
C LEU A 172 8.36 -14.82 1.79
N LYS A 173 8.05 -13.91 2.71
CA LYS A 173 8.94 -13.45 3.77
C LYS A 173 8.09 -13.15 5.01
N ARG A 174 8.45 -13.71 6.17
CA ARG A 174 7.76 -13.39 7.42
C ARG A 174 8.38 -12.19 8.12
N TYR A 175 7.65 -11.69 9.13
CA TYR A 175 8.17 -10.69 10.05
C TYR A 175 9.44 -11.23 10.74
N GLY A 176 10.50 -10.42 10.76
CA GLY A 176 11.76 -10.74 11.43
C GLY A 176 12.72 -11.60 10.61
N ASP A 177 12.25 -12.29 9.57
CA ASP A 177 13.09 -13.02 8.63
C ASP A 177 14.02 -12.05 7.88
N PRO A 178 15.23 -12.50 7.51
CA PRO A 178 16.10 -11.72 6.64
C PRO A 178 15.45 -11.49 5.27
N PHE A 179 15.89 -10.47 4.56
CA PHE A 179 15.43 -10.28 3.18
C PHE A 179 15.98 -11.42 2.31
N PRO A 180 15.16 -12.08 1.47
CA PRO A 180 15.63 -13.16 0.63
C PRO A 180 16.75 -12.69 -0.29
N THR A 181 17.70 -13.56 -0.64
CA THR A 181 18.76 -13.28 -1.62
C THR A 181 18.52 -13.92 -2.98
N GLN A 182 17.41 -14.66 -3.11
CA GLN A 182 16.99 -15.35 -4.32
C GLN A 182 15.46 -15.42 -4.39
N GLY A 183 14.94 -15.85 -5.54
CA GLY A 183 13.51 -16.03 -5.77
C GLY A 183 12.79 -14.75 -6.19
N ARG A 184 11.45 -14.82 -6.18
CA ARG A 184 10.59 -13.83 -6.85
C ARG A 184 10.61 -12.45 -6.20
N ILE A 185 10.76 -12.35 -4.87
CA ILE A 185 10.90 -11.05 -4.17
C ILE A 185 12.12 -10.28 -4.71
N ILE A 186 13.25 -10.95 -4.88
CA ILE A 186 14.50 -10.33 -5.33
C ILE A 186 14.37 -9.88 -6.79
N THR A 187 13.78 -10.70 -7.66
CA THR A 187 13.48 -10.30 -9.05
C THR A 187 12.52 -9.11 -9.11
N ALA A 188 11.48 -9.11 -8.27
CA ALA A 188 10.51 -8.01 -8.16
C ALA A 188 11.09 -6.69 -7.64
N ASN A 189 12.25 -6.75 -6.98
CA ASN A 189 13.00 -5.59 -6.53
C ASN A 189 14.18 -5.25 -7.46
N SER A 190 14.11 -5.65 -8.74
CA SER A 190 15.13 -5.38 -9.77
C SER A 190 16.49 -6.04 -9.53
N LEU A 191 16.55 -7.06 -8.68
CA LEU A 191 17.80 -7.73 -8.29
C LEU A 191 17.89 -9.15 -8.89
N SER A 192 17.53 -9.31 -10.16
CA SER A 192 17.66 -10.61 -10.84
C SER A 192 19.09 -11.17 -10.71
N ALA A 193 19.24 -12.49 -10.77
CA ALA A 193 20.55 -13.15 -10.72
C ALA A 193 21.52 -12.59 -11.80
N SER A 194 21.01 -12.26 -12.98
CA SER A 194 21.79 -11.62 -14.06
C SER A 194 22.26 -10.21 -13.71
N SER A 195 21.46 -9.42 -12.97
CA SER A 195 21.82 -8.07 -12.55
C SER A 195 22.82 -8.11 -11.40
N LEU A 196 22.56 -8.93 -10.38
CA LEU A 196 23.47 -9.14 -9.25
C LEU A 196 24.82 -9.75 -9.66
N GLY A 197 24.83 -10.59 -10.70
CA GLY A 197 26.04 -11.21 -11.23
C GLY A 197 27.04 -10.22 -11.85
N GLN A 198 26.61 -8.99 -12.16
CA GLN A 198 27.48 -7.92 -12.69
C GLN A 198 28.23 -7.15 -11.60
N LEU A 199 27.81 -7.29 -10.34
CA LEU A 199 28.42 -6.63 -9.19
C LEU A 199 29.53 -7.51 -8.60
N ASP A 200 30.41 -6.95 -7.78
CA ASP A 200 31.37 -7.77 -7.02
C ASP A 200 30.72 -8.41 -5.78
N ALA A 201 31.48 -9.22 -5.06
CA ALA A 201 30.96 -9.97 -3.91
C ALA A 201 30.69 -9.07 -2.68
N GLU A 202 31.45 -8.00 -2.52
CA GLU A 202 31.31 -7.07 -1.40
C GLU A 202 30.04 -6.25 -1.59
N GLU A 203 29.80 -5.73 -2.80
CA GLU A 203 28.61 -4.97 -3.13
C GLU A 203 27.34 -5.81 -3.00
N ARG A 204 27.34 -7.06 -3.50
CA ARG A 204 26.20 -7.98 -3.30
C ARG A 204 25.90 -8.21 -1.82
N LYS A 205 26.94 -8.34 -0.99
CA LYS A 205 26.77 -8.53 0.45
C LYS A 205 26.20 -7.27 1.10
N ASN A 206 26.70 -6.09 0.73
CA ASN A 206 26.20 -4.81 1.23
C ASN A 206 24.73 -4.59 0.89
N ILE A 207 24.31 -4.92 -0.33
CA ILE A 207 22.89 -4.90 -0.74
C ILE A 207 22.06 -5.83 0.13
N ALA A 208 22.48 -7.10 0.28
CA ALA A 208 21.73 -8.09 1.06
C ALA A 208 21.58 -7.69 2.54
N ASP A 209 22.66 -7.20 3.16
CA ASP A 209 22.65 -6.75 4.55
C ASP A 209 21.76 -5.52 4.75
N SER A 210 21.84 -4.55 3.83
CA SER A 210 21.06 -3.31 3.90
C SER A 210 19.57 -3.58 3.71
N LEU A 211 19.20 -4.40 2.72
CA LEU A 211 17.81 -4.78 2.49
C LEU A 211 17.25 -5.62 3.64
N THR A 212 18.07 -6.50 4.22
CA THR A 212 17.70 -7.26 5.42
C THR A 212 17.43 -6.34 6.60
N SER A 213 18.26 -5.33 6.82
CA SER A 213 18.07 -4.35 7.88
C SER A 213 16.76 -3.58 7.70
N PHE A 214 16.54 -3.04 6.49
CA PHE A 214 15.37 -2.20 6.19
C PHE A 214 14.05 -2.98 6.19
N HIS A 215 13.99 -4.10 5.48
CA HIS A 215 12.76 -4.89 5.35
C HIS A 215 12.55 -5.86 6.52
N ARG A 216 13.35 -5.78 7.60
CA ARG A 216 13.28 -6.74 8.71
C ARG A 216 11.87 -6.83 9.30
N THR A 217 11.20 -5.70 9.41
CA THR A 217 9.85 -5.60 9.96
C THR A 217 8.76 -5.90 8.94
N PHE A 218 9.07 -6.07 7.65
CA PHE A 218 8.08 -6.22 6.59
C PHE A 218 7.72 -7.69 6.37
N ILE A 219 6.52 -7.92 5.83
CA ILE A 219 6.05 -9.23 5.36
C ILE A 219 5.86 -9.13 3.85
N PHE A 220 6.14 -10.21 3.12
CA PHE A 220 5.78 -10.32 1.70
C PHE A 220 4.90 -11.55 1.50
N ALA A 221 3.85 -11.41 0.70
CA ALA A 221 2.93 -12.49 0.37
C ALA A 221 2.54 -12.44 -1.11
N GLU A 222 1.86 -13.48 -1.58
CA GLU A 222 1.27 -13.53 -2.92
C GLU A 222 -0.25 -13.54 -2.86
N ASP A 223 -0.87 -12.89 -3.86
CA ASP A 223 -2.27 -13.12 -4.19
C ASP A 223 -2.46 -14.43 -4.99
N PRO A 224 -3.70 -14.84 -5.30
CA PRO A 224 -3.97 -16.11 -6.00
C PRO A 224 -3.32 -16.23 -7.40
N ASP A 225 -2.97 -15.10 -8.02
CA ASP A 225 -2.33 -15.03 -9.33
C ASP A 225 -0.81 -14.77 -9.21
N GLY A 226 -0.26 -14.85 -8.00
CA GLY A 226 1.16 -14.68 -7.74
C GLY A 226 1.61 -13.22 -7.70
N ASN A 227 0.72 -12.22 -7.67
CA ASN A 227 1.14 -10.84 -7.52
C ASN A 227 1.74 -10.63 -6.12
N ILE A 228 2.92 -10.00 -6.07
CA ILE A 228 3.62 -9.79 -4.80
C ILE A 228 3.04 -8.58 -4.09
N ILE A 229 2.68 -8.80 -2.82
CA ILE A 229 2.16 -7.79 -1.91
C ILE A 229 3.23 -7.57 -0.84
N GLU A 230 3.68 -6.32 -0.71
CA GLU A 230 4.54 -5.89 0.38
C GLU A 230 3.65 -5.38 1.52
N ILE A 231 3.84 -5.88 2.73
CA ILE A 231 3.07 -5.48 3.91
C ILE A 231 3.99 -4.75 4.89
N GLN A 232 3.68 -3.47 5.09
CA GLN A 232 4.46 -2.53 5.89
C GLN A 232 3.73 -2.18 7.20
N PRO A 233 4.44 -1.99 8.32
CA PRO A 233 3.86 -1.36 9.49
C PRO A 233 3.49 0.11 9.18
N GLN A 234 2.51 0.65 9.91
CA GLN A 234 2.13 2.06 9.80
C GLN A 234 3.19 3.03 10.38
N ASP A 235 4.03 2.54 11.29
CA ASP A 235 5.05 3.30 12.03
C ASP A 235 6.46 2.77 11.78
#